data_AF-A0A355SI07-F1
#
_entry.id   AF-A0A355SI07-F1
#
_cell.length_a   1.000
_cell.length_b   1.000
_cell.length_c   1.000
_cell.angle_alpha   90.00
_cell.angle_beta   90.00
_cell.angle_gamma   90.00
#
_symmetry.space_group_name_H-M   'P 1'
#
loop_
_entity.id
_entity.type
_entity.pdbx_description
1 polymer ?
#
loop_
_entity_poly.entity_id
_entity_poly.type
_entity_poly.pdbx_seq_one_letter_code
_entity_poly.pdbx_strand_id
1 'polypeptide(L)'
;MDLQRNTVGSKQIFKNFNWFMKNRRFQQVTIGIAIFIIIYALIATSLTPQKYNLHPNEYATEDIISPKDVINEVATNKKIEQAIADVGEIYTPDRNIQKQAIDKANSFFNKVLEVQAMQISPDEKNKDEIKVNKLSSESPIKLAKDDYITAVQASKDDINSLRTRVIEYLNAAFEKNINDNENDLKEKKQDYSYAMSNLVLRKDLKDLGTNIGFMLIKPNMVLDI
;
A
#
# COMPACT_ATOMS: atom_id res chain seq x y z
N MET A 1 25.67 -53.89 93.07
CA MET A 1 24.89 -55.13 93.25
C MET A 1 23.84 -55.16 92.16
N ASP A 2 23.97 -56.15 91.28
CA ASP A 2 23.01 -56.50 90.22
C ASP A 2 21.58 -56.72 90.75
N LEU A 3 20.57 -56.41 89.93
CA LEU A 3 19.86 -57.40 89.11
C LEU A 3 18.62 -56.79 88.41
N GLN A 4 18.74 -56.70 87.08
CA GLN A 4 17.79 -57.09 86.02
C GLN A 4 16.27 -56.80 86.09
N ARG A 5 15.86 -56.03 85.07
CA ARG A 5 14.77 -56.23 84.08
C ARG A 5 13.36 -56.62 84.56
N ASN A 6 12.38 -55.80 84.16
CA ASN A 6 11.19 -56.35 83.50
C ASN A 6 10.57 -55.36 82.49
N THR A 7 10.36 -55.84 81.27
CA THR A 7 9.51 -55.21 80.25
C THR A 7 8.14 -55.87 80.34
N VAL A 8 7.06 -55.15 80.02
CA VAL A 8 5.83 -55.62 79.33
C VAL A 8 4.71 -54.59 79.56
N GLY A 9 4.24 -53.97 78.47
CA GLY A 9 3.10 -53.04 78.51
C GLY A 9 2.49 -52.67 77.16
N SER A 10 2.74 -53.42 76.07
CA SER A 10 2.14 -53.13 74.74
C SER A 10 1.11 -54.18 74.28
N LYS A 11 0.80 -55.20 75.10
CA LYS A 11 -0.06 -56.34 74.69
C LYS A 11 -1.54 -56.21 75.06
N GLN A 12 -2.00 -55.06 75.58
CA GLN A 12 -3.38 -54.94 76.08
C GLN A 12 -4.38 -54.37 75.07
N ILE A 13 -3.92 -53.74 73.98
CA ILE A 13 -4.80 -53.09 72.99
C ILE A 13 -5.32 -54.08 71.93
N PHE A 14 -4.59 -55.16 71.63
CA PHE A 14 -4.97 -56.13 70.59
C PHE A 14 -5.85 -57.31 71.05
N LYS A 15 -6.05 -57.52 72.37
CA LYS A 15 -6.82 -58.68 72.86
C LYS A 15 -8.35 -58.49 72.81
N ASN A 16 -8.84 -57.25 72.86
CA ASN A 16 -10.28 -56.96 72.91
C ASN A 16 -10.97 -56.96 71.53
N PHE A 17 -10.21 -56.99 70.43
CA PHE A 17 -10.77 -56.98 69.07
C PHE A 17 -11.20 -58.37 68.58
N ASN A 18 -10.59 -59.43 69.10
CA ASN A 18 -10.80 -60.79 68.59
C ASN A 18 -12.08 -61.47 69.11
N TRP A 19 -12.75 -60.91 70.12
CA TRP A 19 -14.01 -61.44 70.67
C TRP A 19 -15.25 -60.90 69.94
N PHE A 20 -15.21 -59.66 69.44
CA PHE A 20 -16.32 -59.02 68.70
C PHE A 20 -16.47 -59.57 67.26
N MET A 21 -15.39 -60.15 66.71
CA MET A 21 -15.28 -60.67 65.33
C MET A 21 -15.88 -62.08 65.11
N LYS A 22 -16.59 -62.67 66.08
CA LYS A 22 -17.18 -64.02 65.96
C LYS A 22 -18.64 -64.02 65.48
N ASN A 23 -19.27 -62.84 65.35
CA ASN A 23 -20.67 -62.74 64.92
C ASN A 23 -20.79 -62.70 63.38
N ARG A 24 -21.50 -63.67 62.79
CA ARG A 24 -21.60 -63.87 61.33
C ARG A 24 -22.12 -62.63 60.58
N ARG A 25 -23.07 -61.88 61.16
CA ARG A 25 -23.59 -60.64 60.56
C ARG A 25 -22.56 -59.51 60.56
N PHE A 26 -21.76 -59.42 61.62
CA PHE A 26 -20.71 -58.40 61.72
C PHE A 26 -19.61 -58.65 60.68
N GLN A 27 -19.20 -59.92 60.47
CA GLN A 27 -18.24 -60.29 59.44
C GLN A 27 -18.71 -59.95 58.02
N GLN A 28 -20.00 -60.15 57.73
CA GLN A 28 -20.56 -59.78 56.42
C GLN A 28 -20.54 -58.27 56.18
N VAL A 29 -20.87 -57.47 57.20
CA VAL A 29 -20.83 -56.01 57.12
C VAL A 29 -19.40 -55.50 56.98
N THR A 30 -18.44 -56.05 57.72
CA THR A 30 -17.03 -55.63 57.61
C THR A 30 -16.42 -55.98 56.26
N ILE A 31 -16.76 -57.14 55.68
CA ILE A 31 -16.35 -57.51 54.32
C ILE A 31 -16.93 -56.52 53.29
N GLY A 32 -18.21 -56.17 53.42
CA GLY A 32 -18.84 -55.19 52.52
C GLY A 32 -18.17 -53.82 52.58
N ILE A 33 -17.85 -53.33 53.78
CA ILE A 33 -17.12 -52.07 53.97
C ILE A 33 -15.71 -52.15 53.37
N ALA A 34 -14.99 -53.25 53.60
CA ALA A 34 -13.65 -53.43 53.04
C ALA A 34 -13.65 -53.41 51.50
N ILE A 35 -14.60 -54.11 50.87
CA ILE A 35 -14.75 -54.11 49.42
C ILE A 35 -15.10 -52.71 48.90
N PHE A 36 -16.01 -52.01 49.57
CA PHE A 36 -16.38 -50.64 49.20
C PHE A 36 -15.18 -49.70 49.20
N ILE A 37 -14.34 -49.76 50.25
CA ILE A 37 -13.12 -48.94 50.34
C ILE A 37 -12.15 -49.26 49.19
N ILE A 38 -11.97 -50.54 48.85
CA ILE A 38 -11.09 -50.97 47.75
C ILE A 38 -11.60 -50.44 46.40
N ILE A 39 -12.90 -50.59 46.12
CA ILE A 39 -13.51 -50.12 44.87
C ILE A 39 -13.42 -48.59 44.78
N TYR A 40 -13.73 -47.89 45.87
CA TYR A 40 -13.63 -46.44 45.93
C TYR A 40 -12.21 -45.94 45.64
N ALA A 41 -11.19 -46.58 46.22
CA ALA A 41 -9.80 -46.24 45.98
C ALA A 41 -9.40 -46.42 44.51
N LEU A 42 -9.83 -47.51 43.86
CA LEU A 42 -9.56 -47.74 42.43
C LEU A 42 -10.21 -46.69 41.53
N ILE A 43 -11.44 -46.28 41.83
CA ILE A 43 -12.13 -45.24 41.06
C ILE A 43 -11.46 -43.88 41.28
N ALA A 44 -11.10 -43.55 42.51
CA ALA A 44 -10.45 -42.29 42.85
C ALA A 44 -9.08 -42.13 42.16
N THR A 45 -8.29 -43.20 42.06
CA THR A 45 -7.00 -43.18 41.35
C THR A 45 -7.17 -43.16 39.83
N SER A 46 -8.15 -43.89 39.28
CA SER A 46 -8.38 -43.95 37.82
C SER A 46 -8.97 -42.66 37.24
N LEU A 47 -9.76 -41.91 38.00
CA LEU A 47 -10.42 -40.68 37.52
C LEU A 47 -9.57 -39.43 37.72
N THR A 48 -8.40 -39.53 38.36
CA THR A 48 -7.54 -38.37 38.57
C THR A 48 -6.68 -38.16 37.33
N PRO A 49 -6.93 -37.11 36.51
CA PRO A 49 -6.08 -36.80 35.37
C PRO A 49 -4.66 -36.46 35.86
N GLN A 50 -3.64 -36.90 35.12
CA GLN A 50 -2.27 -36.53 35.42
C GLN A 50 -2.12 -35.01 35.35
N LYS A 51 -1.74 -34.38 36.46
CA LYS A 51 -1.48 -32.94 36.54
C LYS A 51 0.02 -32.72 36.34
N TYR A 52 0.39 -32.07 35.24
CA TYR A 52 1.76 -31.64 35.01
C TYR A 52 2.01 -30.32 35.74
N ASN A 53 3.04 -30.26 36.57
CA ASN A 53 3.45 -29.04 37.27
C ASN A 53 4.56 -28.40 36.44
N LEU A 54 4.20 -27.45 35.57
CA LEU A 54 5.15 -26.78 34.69
C LEU A 54 5.81 -25.61 35.43
N HIS A 55 7.14 -25.59 35.48
CA HIS A 55 7.91 -24.46 36.01
C HIS A 55 8.41 -23.55 34.88
N PRO A 56 8.56 -22.23 35.10
CA PRO A 56 9.11 -21.32 34.10
C PRO A 56 10.51 -21.77 33.65
N ASN A 57 10.75 -21.82 32.34
CA ASN A 57 12.01 -22.19 31.68
C ASN A 57 12.32 -23.70 31.56
N GLU A 58 11.31 -24.56 31.69
CA GLU A 58 11.41 -26.00 31.41
C GLU A 58 10.92 -26.31 29.98
N TYR A 59 11.66 -27.14 29.24
CA TYR A 59 11.31 -27.51 27.87
C TYR A 59 10.25 -28.62 27.87
N ALA A 60 9.14 -28.41 27.15
CA ALA A 60 8.11 -29.43 27.01
C ALA A 60 8.67 -30.67 26.28
N THR A 61 8.50 -31.84 26.90
CA THR A 61 8.97 -33.12 26.34
C THR A 61 8.00 -33.69 25.30
N GLU A 62 6.76 -33.20 25.27
CA GLU A 62 5.68 -33.67 24.39
C GLU A 62 4.87 -32.47 23.87
N ASP A 63 4.40 -32.57 22.63
CA ASP A 63 3.60 -31.52 21.99
C ASP A 63 2.18 -31.46 22.59
N ILE A 64 1.83 -30.33 23.20
CA ILE A 64 0.47 -30.07 23.69
C ILE A 64 -0.36 -29.48 22.55
N ILE A 65 -1.21 -30.28 21.92
CA ILE A 65 -2.09 -29.84 20.83
C ILE A 65 -3.40 -29.29 21.39
N SER A 66 -3.81 -28.09 20.93
CA SER A 66 -5.13 -27.55 21.27
C SER A 66 -6.25 -28.37 20.61
N PRO A 67 -7.29 -28.80 21.35
CA PRO A 67 -8.37 -29.64 20.79
C PRO A 67 -9.27 -28.96 19.76
N LYS A 68 -9.17 -27.64 19.59
CA LYS A 68 -9.98 -26.86 18.67
C LYS A 68 -9.13 -25.77 18.04
N ASP A 69 -9.08 -25.78 16.72
CA ASP A 69 -8.63 -24.64 15.94
C ASP A 69 -9.89 -23.89 15.45
N VAL A 70 -10.00 -22.60 15.75
CA VAL A 70 -11.14 -21.77 15.34
C VAL A 70 -10.62 -20.75 14.34
N ILE A 71 -10.68 -21.10 13.07
CA ILE A 71 -10.28 -20.21 11.97
C ILE A 71 -11.45 -19.25 11.71
N ASN A 72 -11.22 -17.96 11.95
CA ASN A 72 -12.18 -16.91 11.60
C ASN A 72 -11.90 -16.39 10.19
N GLU A 73 -12.37 -17.12 9.18
CA GLU A 73 -12.17 -16.76 7.77
C GLU A 73 -12.75 -15.37 7.45
N VAL A 74 -13.90 -15.00 8.04
CA VAL A 74 -14.56 -13.70 7.78
C VAL A 74 -13.71 -12.54 8.29
N ALA A 75 -13.19 -12.62 9.51
CA ALA A 75 -12.34 -11.57 10.06
C ALA A 75 -10.98 -11.49 9.34
N THR A 76 -10.44 -12.64 8.94
CA THR A 76 -9.20 -12.70 8.16
C THR A 76 -9.39 -12.10 6.78
N ASN A 77 -10.43 -12.49 6.05
CA ASN A 77 -10.75 -11.95 4.73
C ASN A 77 -11.06 -10.46 4.79
N LYS A 78 -11.79 -9.99 5.82
CA LYS A 78 -12.01 -8.56 6.03
C LYS A 78 -10.72 -7.79 6.25
N LYS A 79 -9.75 -8.35 6.99
CA LYS A 79 -8.43 -7.73 7.15
C LYS A 79 -7.61 -7.76 5.86
N ILE A 80 -7.75 -8.81 5.05
CA ILE A 80 -7.14 -8.88 3.72
C ILE A 80 -7.73 -7.82 2.81
N GLU A 81 -9.06 -7.67 2.75
CA GLU A 81 -9.74 -6.63 1.97
C GLU A 81 -9.36 -5.23 2.45
N GLN A 82 -9.27 -5.01 3.76
CA GLN A 82 -8.80 -3.74 4.34
C GLN A 82 -7.34 -3.47 3.95
N ALA A 83 -6.46 -4.46 4.02
CA ALA A 83 -5.06 -4.31 3.61
C ALA A 83 -4.93 -4.07 2.09
N ILE A 84 -5.78 -4.69 1.26
CA ILE A 84 -5.83 -4.45 -0.19
C ILE A 84 -6.32 -3.02 -0.47
N ALA A 85 -7.34 -2.55 0.26
CA ALA A 85 -7.87 -1.19 0.12
C ALA A 85 -6.92 -0.11 0.67
N ASP A 86 -6.11 -0.45 1.68
CA ASP A 86 -5.10 0.42 2.27
C ASP A 86 -3.84 0.53 1.39
N VAL A 87 -3.58 -0.45 0.53
CA VAL A 87 -2.56 -0.34 -0.52
C VAL A 87 -3.13 0.55 -1.62
N GLY A 88 -2.64 1.80 -1.67
CA GLY A 88 -3.00 2.73 -2.73
C GLY A 88 -2.75 2.17 -4.13
N GLU A 89 -3.55 2.62 -5.10
CA GLU A 89 -3.40 2.27 -6.51
C GLU A 89 -1.93 2.39 -6.97
N ILE A 90 -1.40 1.32 -7.57
CA ILE A 90 -0.04 1.33 -8.12
C ILE A 90 -0.11 2.05 -9.47
N TYR A 91 0.59 3.16 -9.57
CA TYR A 91 0.65 3.94 -10.80
C TYR A 91 2.02 3.79 -11.46
N THR A 92 2.04 3.56 -12.77
CA THR A 92 3.27 3.58 -13.57
C THR A 92 3.31 4.79 -14.50
N PRO A 93 4.49 5.43 -14.71
CA PRO A 93 4.61 6.55 -15.61
C PRO A 93 4.50 6.12 -17.07
N ASP A 94 3.52 6.67 -17.79
CA ASP A 94 3.37 6.49 -19.24
C ASP A 94 4.26 7.47 -20.01
N ARG A 95 5.40 6.95 -20.47
CA ARG A 95 6.36 7.67 -21.31
C ARG A 95 5.80 8.05 -22.67
N ASN A 96 4.70 7.44 -23.12
CA ASN A 96 4.06 7.83 -24.38
C ASN A 96 3.41 9.21 -24.28
N ILE A 97 2.90 9.60 -23.11
CA ILE A 97 2.28 10.92 -22.90
C ILE A 97 3.32 12.03 -23.08
N GLN A 98 4.50 11.87 -22.47
CA GLN A 98 5.62 12.79 -22.67
C GLN A 98 5.99 12.87 -24.16
N LYS A 99 6.18 11.72 -24.81
CA LYS A 99 6.54 11.67 -26.23
C LYS A 99 5.51 12.39 -27.11
N GLN A 100 4.22 12.13 -26.90
CA GLN A 100 3.14 12.79 -27.62
C GLN A 100 3.12 14.31 -27.40
N ALA A 101 3.41 14.78 -26.18
CA ALA A 101 3.49 16.22 -25.89
C ALA A 101 4.64 16.88 -26.67
N ILE A 102 5.82 16.27 -26.66
CA ILE A 102 6.99 16.75 -27.40
C ILE A 102 6.75 16.72 -28.92
N ASP A 103 6.16 15.64 -29.44
CA ASP A 103 5.84 15.50 -30.86
C ASP A 103 4.82 16.55 -31.32
N LYS A 104 3.81 16.86 -30.50
CA LYS A 104 2.84 17.94 -30.76
C LYS A 104 3.50 19.32 -30.76
N ALA A 105 4.38 19.60 -29.80
CA ALA A 105 5.13 20.85 -29.75
C ALA A 105 6.00 21.03 -31.00
N ASN A 106 6.77 20.00 -31.37
CA ASN A 106 7.58 20.01 -32.59
C ASN A 106 6.73 20.23 -33.84
N SER A 107 5.61 19.51 -33.95
CA SER A 107 4.69 19.63 -35.07
C SER A 107 4.11 21.05 -35.18
N PHE A 108 3.72 21.66 -34.05
CA PHE A 108 3.27 23.05 -34.00
C PHE A 108 4.34 24.00 -34.55
N PHE A 109 5.56 23.97 -34.01
CA PHE A 109 6.61 24.89 -34.45
C PHE A 109 7.06 24.63 -35.89
N ASN A 110 7.05 23.38 -36.36
CA ASN A 110 7.30 23.08 -37.77
C ASN A 110 6.23 23.72 -38.65
N LYS A 111 4.97 23.68 -38.22
CA LYS A 111 3.88 24.32 -38.94
C LYS A 111 3.99 25.83 -38.95
N VAL A 112 4.41 26.44 -37.84
CA VAL A 112 4.71 27.88 -37.78
C VAL A 112 5.75 28.26 -38.84
N LEU A 113 6.88 27.53 -38.90
CA LEU A 113 7.93 27.81 -39.88
C LEU A 113 7.48 27.59 -41.33
N GLU A 114 6.68 26.55 -41.59
CA GLU A 114 6.08 26.29 -42.91
C GLU A 114 5.17 27.45 -43.33
N VAL A 115 4.30 27.90 -42.43
CA VAL A 115 3.38 29.01 -42.66
C VAL A 115 4.13 30.33 -42.87
N GLN A 116 5.19 30.57 -42.10
CA GLN A 116 6.06 31.73 -42.28
C GLN A 116 6.77 31.73 -43.65
N ALA A 117 7.20 30.57 -44.12
CA ALA A 117 7.87 30.39 -45.41
C ALA A 117 6.93 30.41 -46.63
N MET A 118 5.60 30.40 -46.43
CA MET A 118 4.65 30.48 -47.55
C MET A 118 4.87 31.74 -48.37
N GLN A 119 5.00 31.54 -49.69
CA GLN A 119 5.05 32.61 -50.66
C GLN A 119 3.64 33.18 -50.84
N ILE A 120 3.48 34.43 -50.46
CA ILE A 120 2.26 35.22 -50.63
C ILE A 120 2.71 36.52 -51.30
N SER A 121 1.91 37.04 -52.23
CA SER A 121 2.20 38.29 -52.93
C SER A 121 2.62 39.38 -51.93
N PRO A 122 3.74 40.10 -52.17
CA PRO A 122 4.18 41.17 -51.30
C PRO A 122 3.13 42.27 -51.09
N ASP A 123 2.26 42.48 -52.09
CA ASP A 123 1.21 43.52 -52.09
C ASP A 123 -0.08 43.08 -51.37
N GLU A 124 -0.15 41.82 -50.91
CA GLU A 124 -1.32 41.28 -50.23
C GLU A 124 -1.46 41.87 -48.82
N LYS A 125 -2.39 42.81 -48.64
CA LYS A 125 -2.62 43.50 -47.36
C LYS A 125 -2.99 42.54 -46.21
N ASN A 126 -3.59 41.39 -46.53
CA ASN A 126 -4.07 40.42 -45.54
C ASN A 126 -3.13 39.20 -45.40
N LYS A 127 -1.87 39.32 -45.83
CA LYS A 127 -0.88 38.23 -45.80
C LYS A 127 -0.76 37.54 -44.43
N ASP A 128 -0.69 38.32 -43.35
CA ASP A 128 -0.56 37.78 -42.00
C ASP A 128 -1.84 37.09 -41.55
N GLU A 129 -3.01 37.62 -41.91
CA GLU A 129 -4.30 37.01 -41.60
C GLU A 129 -4.48 35.66 -42.30
N ILE A 130 -4.06 35.55 -43.57
CA ILE A 130 -4.04 34.28 -44.31
C ILE A 130 -3.18 33.24 -43.59
N LYS A 131 -1.98 33.64 -43.14
CA LYS A 131 -1.05 32.78 -42.42
C LYS A 131 -1.62 32.32 -41.08
N VAL A 132 -2.20 33.24 -40.30
CA VAL A 132 -2.84 32.95 -39.01
C VAL A 132 -4.03 32.00 -39.17
N ASN A 133 -4.88 32.23 -40.18
CA ASN A 133 -6.03 31.37 -40.46
C ASN A 133 -5.61 29.95 -40.86
N LYS A 134 -4.54 29.82 -41.66
CA LYS A 134 -3.98 28.51 -42.00
C LYS A 134 -3.40 27.81 -40.78
N LEU A 135 -2.59 28.51 -39.99
CA LEU A 135 -1.98 27.95 -38.79
C LEU A 135 -3.02 27.50 -37.78
N SER A 136 -4.04 28.32 -37.51
CA SER A 136 -5.11 27.96 -36.55
C SER A 136 -5.95 26.77 -37.00
N SER A 137 -6.14 26.57 -38.31
CA SER A 137 -6.90 25.44 -38.86
C SER A 137 -6.13 24.12 -38.83
N GLU A 138 -4.81 24.18 -39.03
CA GLU A 138 -3.94 23.00 -39.19
C GLU A 138 -3.09 22.71 -37.94
N SER A 139 -3.20 23.52 -36.88
CA SER A 139 -2.37 23.39 -35.68
C SER A 139 -2.74 22.13 -34.87
N PRO A 140 -1.75 21.34 -34.42
CA PRO A 140 -1.97 20.23 -33.50
C PRO A 140 -2.34 20.69 -32.08
N ILE A 141 -2.16 21.99 -31.78
CA ILE A 141 -2.42 22.61 -30.49
C ILE A 141 -3.46 23.71 -30.67
N LYS A 142 -4.55 23.65 -29.90
CA LYS A 142 -5.56 24.70 -29.86
C LYS A 142 -5.05 25.83 -28.96
N LEU A 143 -4.93 27.04 -29.50
CA LEU A 143 -4.46 28.23 -28.80
C LEU A 143 -5.41 29.40 -29.04
N ALA A 144 -5.21 30.51 -28.33
CA ALA A 144 -5.96 31.73 -28.60
C ALA A 144 -5.52 32.35 -29.94
N LYS A 145 -6.37 33.19 -30.55
CA LYS A 145 -6.04 33.86 -31.82
C LYS A 145 -4.75 34.67 -31.71
N ASP A 146 -4.55 35.36 -30.59
CA ASP A 146 -3.39 36.19 -30.32
C ASP A 146 -2.07 35.39 -30.25
N ASP A 147 -2.13 34.14 -29.78
CA ASP A 147 -0.97 33.23 -29.77
C ASP A 147 -0.54 32.88 -31.20
N TYR A 148 -1.49 32.61 -32.09
CA TYR A 148 -1.19 32.34 -33.51
C TYR A 148 -0.65 33.58 -34.23
N ILE A 149 -1.18 34.77 -33.92
CA ILE A 149 -0.64 36.05 -34.44
C ILE A 149 0.80 36.22 -34.00
N THR A 150 1.07 36.04 -32.70
CA THR A 150 2.42 36.14 -32.13
C THR A 150 3.37 35.17 -32.80
N ALA A 151 2.96 33.91 -32.99
CA ALA A 151 3.78 32.89 -33.63
C ALA A 151 4.10 33.23 -35.10
N VAL A 152 3.14 33.75 -35.86
CA VAL A 152 3.34 34.12 -37.27
C VAL A 152 4.26 35.34 -37.41
N GLN A 153 4.14 36.33 -36.54
CA GLN A 153 4.90 37.60 -36.60
C GLN A 153 6.30 37.53 -35.97
N ALA A 154 6.60 36.50 -35.19
CA ALA A 154 7.89 36.31 -34.57
C ALA A 154 9.00 36.06 -35.60
N SER A 155 10.25 36.43 -35.25
CA SER A 155 11.39 36.09 -36.10
C SER A 155 11.63 34.57 -36.09
N LYS A 156 12.26 34.06 -37.16
CA LYS A 156 12.61 32.63 -37.24
C LYS A 156 13.54 32.20 -36.09
N ASP A 157 14.45 33.07 -35.68
CA ASP A 157 15.39 32.81 -34.59
C ASP A 157 14.68 32.80 -33.23
N ASP A 158 13.71 33.68 -33.02
CA ASP A 158 12.87 33.66 -31.82
C ASP A 158 12.02 32.39 -31.76
N ILE A 159 11.44 31.95 -32.88
CA ILE A 159 10.65 30.72 -32.95
C ILE A 159 11.52 29.49 -32.66
N ASN A 160 12.72 29.43 -33.20
CA ASN A 160 13.65 28.32 -32.92
C ASN A 160 14.13 28.35 -31.46
N SER A 161 14.41 29.54 -30.92
CA SER A 161 14.79 29.72 -29.53
C SER A 161 13.66 29.29 -28.59
N LEU A 162 12.43 29.74 -28.85
CA LEU A 162 11.24 29.36 -28.10
C LEU A 162 10.97 27.86 -28.20
N ARG A 163 11.10 27.26 -29.39
CA ARG A 163 10.98 25.80 -29.59
C ARG A 163 11.92 25.04 -28.67
N THR A 164 13.20 25.39 -28.65
CA THR A 164 14.20 24.73 -27.81
C THR A 164 13.81 24.81 -26.33
N ARG A 165 13.40 25.98 -25.86
CA ARG A 165 12.99 26.19 -24.46
C ARG A 165 11.71 25.45 -24.09
N VAL A 166 10.72 25.44 -24.98
CA VAL A 166 9.47 24.70 -24.77
C VAL A 166 9.75 23.20 -24.64
N ILE A 167 10.58 22.63 -25.51
CA ILE A 167 10.94 21.20 -25.46
C ILE A 167 11.73 20.88 -24.18
N GLU A 168 12.71 21.71 -23.84
CA GLU A 168 13.51 21.60 -22.61
C GLU A 168 12.60 21.57 -21.37
N TYR A 169 11.70 22.54 -21.23
CA TYR A 169 10.83 22.66 -20.06
C TYR A 169 9.70 21.64 -20.05
N LEU A 170 9.23 21.16 -21.21
CA LEU A 170 8.30 20.03 -21.25
C LEU A 170 8.99 18.76 -20.74
N ASN A 171 10.22 18.48 -21.17
CA ASN A 171 10.97 17.33 -20.67
C ASN A 171 11.17 17.43 -19.15
N ALA A 172 11.59 18.58 -18.64
CA ALA A 172 11.73 18.80 -17.20
C ALA A 172 10.39 18.64 -16.42
N ALA A 173 9.28 19.07 -17.01
CA ALA A 173 7.96 18.90 -16.41
C ALA A 173 7.54 17.43 -16.31
N PHE A 174 7.88 16.61 -17.31
CA PHE A 174 7.56 15.17 -17.36
C PHE A 174 8.60 14.26 -16.69
N GLU A 175 9.80 14.75 -16.36
CA GLU A 175 10.81 13.99 -15.59
C GLU A 175 10.30 13.54 -14.22
N LYS A 176 9.47 14.39 -13.59
CA LYS A 176 8.77 14.04 -12.35
C LYS A 176 7.37 13.53 -12.70
N ASN A 177 6.95 12.46 -12.03
CA ASN A 177 5.60 11.91 -12.17
C ASN A 177 4.55 13.00 -11.88
N ILE A 178 3.55 13.07 -12.75
CA ILE A 178 2.40 13.95 -12.66
C ILE A 178 1.21 13.05 -12.37
N ASN A 179 0.87 12.93 -11.08
CA ASN A 179 -0.31 12.19 -10.65
C ASN A 179 -1.57 12.87 -11.18
N ASP A 180 -2.68 12.15 -11.23
CA ASP A 180 -3.99 12.70 -11.63
C ASP A 180 -4.65 13.56 -10.54
N ASN A 181 -3.86 14.07 -9.58
CA ASN A 181 -4.34 15.01 -8.59
C ASN A 181 -4.28 16.45 -9.14
N GLU A 182 -5.22 17.30 -8.73
CA GLU A 182 -5.28 18.68 -9.22
C GLU A 182 -4.06 19.52 -8.78
N ASN A 183 -3.46 19.15 -7.63
CA ASN A 183 -2.36 19.88 -7.03
C ASN A 183 -1.02 19.68 -7.78
N ASP A 184 -0.66 18.45 -8.14
CA ASP A 184 0.62 18.18 -8.82
C ASP A 184 0.58 18.76 -10.23
N LEU A 185 -0.54 18.62 -10.94
CA LEU A 185 -0.69 19.22 -12.28
C LEU A 185 -0.54 20.74 -12.23
N LYS A 186 -1.13 21.38 -11.21
CA LYS A 186 -1.03 22.82 -11.00
C LYS A 186 0.40 23.25 -10.67
N GLU A 187 1.08 22.54 -9.78
CA GLU A 187 2.48 22.79 -9.43
C GLU A 187 3.38 22.72 -10.67
N LYS A 188 3.24 21.67 -11.48
CA LYS A 188 4.03 21.50 -12.71
C LYS A 188 3.80 22.62 -13.72
N LYS A 189 2.55 23.07 -13.86
CA LYS A 189 2.21 24.22 -14.70
C LYS A 189 2.80 25.52 -14.14
N GLN A 190 2.82 25.70 -12.83
CA GLN A 190 3.45 26.87 -12.19
C GLN A 190 4.96 26.87 -12.39
N ASP A 191 5.65 25.75 -12.17
CA ASP A 191 7.08 25.59 -12.42
C ASP A 191 7.44 25.90 -13.87
N TYR A 192 6.67 25.36 -14.81
CA TYR A 192 6.82 25.63 -16.23
C TYR A 192 6.63 27.11 -16.56
N SER A 193 5.56 27.72 -16.05
CA SER A 193 5.27 29.14 -16.26
C SER A 193 6.36 30.04 -15.68
N TYR A 194 6.93 29.67 -14.53
CA TYR A 194 8.04 30.39 -13.91
C TYR A 194 9.30 30.29 -14.77
N ALA A 195 9.66 29.09 -15.25
CA ALA A 195 10.79 28.91 -16.17
C ALA A 195 10.62 29.74 -17.46
N MET A 196 9.42 29.73 -18.05
CA MET A 196 9.10 30.51 -19.24
C MET A 196 9.20 32.02 -19.01
N SER A 197 8.71 32.50 -17.87
CA SER A 197 8.72 33.94 -17.52
C SER A 197 10.13 34.52 -17.40
N ASN A 198 11.09 33.70 -16.99
CA ASN A 198 12.51 34.05 -16.82
C ASN A 198 13.32 34.04 -18.12
N LEU A 199 12.73 33.67 -19.25
CA LEU A 199 13.41 33.74 -20.54
C LEU A 199 13.71 35.18 -20.96
N VAL A 200 14.84 35.35 -21.65
CA VAL A 200 15.22 36.60 -22.32
C VAL A 200 14.54 36.66 -23.70
N LEU A 201 13.20 36.70 -23.68
CA LEU A 201 12.34 36.85 -24.85
C LEU A 201 11.30 37.95 -24.58
N ARG A 202 10.70 38.47 -25.65
CA ARG A 202 9.56 39.38 -25.55
C ARG A 202 8.42 38.74 -24.76
N LYS A 203 7.63 39.56 -24.07
CA LYS A 203 6.55 39.09 -23.19
C LYS A 203 5.54 38.18 -23.93
N ASP A 204 5.13 38.59 -25.12
CA ASP A 204 4.20 37.84 -25.97
C ASP A 204 4.71 36.42 -26.33
N LEU A 205 6.00 36.28 -26.62
CA LEU A 205 6.62 34.97 -26.87
C LEU A 205 6.66 34.08 -25.63
N LYS A 206 6.87 34.69 -24.45
CA LYS A 206 6.82 33.98 -23.16
C LYS A 206 5.40 33.52 -22.84
N ASP A 207 4.42 34.38 -23.10
CA ASP A 207 3.00 34.05 -22.94
C ASP A 207 2.60 32.90 -23.89
N LEU A 208 3.01 32.98 -25.18
CA LEU A 208 2.82 31.91 -26.16
C LEU A 208 3.42 30.58 -25.70
N GLY A 209 4.68 30.59 -25.24
CA GLY A 209 5.34 29.40 -24.72
C GLY A 209 4.61 28.80 -23.52
N THR A 210 4.12 29.67 -22.62
CA THR A 210 3.35 29.27 -21.42
C THR A 210 2.04 28.59 -21.82
N ASN A 211 1.31 29.18 -22.76
CA ASN A 211 0.06 28.63 -23.27
C ASN A 211 0.25 27.28 -23.97
N ILE A 212 1.33 27.13 -24.76
CA ILE A 212 1.71 25.84 -25.37
C ILE A 212 1.96 24.80 -24.27
N GLY A 213 2.75 25.14 -23.25
CA GLY A 213 3.00 24.25 -22.11
C GLY A 213 1.73 23.84 -21.40
N PHE A 214 0.82 24.77 -21.13
CA PHE A 214 -0.43 24.50 -20.40
C PHE A 214 -1.37 23.56 -21.15
N MET A 215 -1.35 23.60 -22.48
CA MET A 215 -2.15 22.70 -23.33
C MET A 215 -1.55 21.29 -23.46
N LEU A 216 -0.24 21.15 -23.25
CA LEU A 216 0.49 19.90 -23.44
C LEU A 216 0.81 19.15 -22.14
N ILE A 217 1.02 19.87 -21.03
CA ILE A 217 1.27 19.28 -19.71
C ILE A 217 -0.04 18.69 -19.19
N LYS A 218 -0.03 17.36 -19.01
CA LYS A 218 -1.14 16.53 -18.54
C LYS A 218 -0.60 15.44 -17.61
N PRO A 219 -1.46 14.84 -16.76
CA PRO A 219 -1.09 13.68 -15.95
C PRO A 219 -0.43 12.60 -16.81
N ASN A 220 0.65 12.02 -16.32
CA ASN A 220 1.40 10.97 -17.02
C ASN A 220 1.44 9.64 -16.25
N MET A 221 0.60 9.50 -15.24
CA MET A 221 0.49 8.29 -14.42
C MET A 221 -0.72 7.48 -14.89
N VAL A 222 -0.50 6.20 -15.19
CA VAL A 222 -1.57 5.27 -15.58
C VAL A 222 -1.71 4.21 -14.50
N LEU A 223 -2.94 3.81 -14.21
CA LEU A 223 -3.25 2.74 -13.27
C LEU A 223 -2.63 1.43 -13.79
N ASP A 224 -1.78 0.80 -12.97
CA ASP A 224 -1.27 -0.55 -13.22
C ASP A 224 -2.36 -1.54 -12.78
N ILE A 225 -3.03 -2.19 -13.76
CA ILE A 225 -4.14 -3.14 -13.56
C ILE A 225 -3.69 -4.57 -13.83
#